data_AF-E8N6N4-F1
#
_entry.id   AF-E8N6N4-F1
#
_cell.length_a   1.000
_cell.length_b   1.000
_cell.length_c   1.000
_cell.angle_alpha   90.00
_cell.angle_beta   90.00
_cell.angle_gamma   90.00
#
_symmetry.space_group_name_H-M   'P 1'
#
loop_
_entity.id
_entity.type
_entity.pdbx_description
1 polymer ?
#
loop_
_entity_poly.entity_id
_entity_poly.type
_entity_poly.pdbx_seq_one_letter_code
_entity_poly.pdbx_strand_id
1 'polypeptide(L)'
;MGGLTAQHADGFVRPAPANATTALSCNWIQEEAAAVLLIVSTASDADVTAGVAGLGAQGYECQAAEDFGAQYCVKAGGTAETEDVVVARDGVWIYLETVNINARAWLSEISSQIFD
;
A
#
# COMPACT_ATOMS: atom_id res chain seq x y z
N MET A 1 -6.28 -26.16 -4.25
CA MET A 1 -5.90 -24.78 -4.60
C MET A 1 -7.07 -23.90 -4.24
N GLY A 2 -7.05 -23.31 -3.03
CA GLY A 2 -8.05 -22.32 -2.64
C GLY A 2 -7.64 -20.96 -3.19
N GLY A 3 -8.48 -20.33 -4.01
CA GLY A 3 -8.19 -19.02 -4.59
C GLY A 3 -8.38 -17.91 -3.57
N LEU A 4 -7.61 -16.84 -3.69
CA LEU A 4 -7.85 -15.58 -2.98
C LEU A 4 -9.20 -14.99 -3.44
N THR A 5 -10.09 -14.65 -2.51
CA THR A 5 -11.39 -14.03 -2.84
C THR A 5 -11.32 -12.52 -2.61
N ALA A 6 -11.63 -11.73 -3.64
CA ALA A 6 -11.65 -10.26 -3.57
C ALA A 6 -12.93 -9.74 -2.88
N GLN A 7 -12.77 -8.84 -1.91
CA GLN A 7 -13.85 -8.13 -1.23
C GLN A 7 -13.51 -6.63 -1.12
N HIS A 8 -14.53 -5.77 -0.99
CA HIS A 8 -14.31 -4.35 -0.72
C HIS A 8 -13.84 -4.15 0.73
N ALA A 9 -12.85 -3.30 0.95
CA ALA A 9 -12.25 -3.09 2.26
C ALA A 9 -12.68 -1.75 2.87
N ASP A 10 -13.84 -1.73 3.53
CA ASP A 10 -14.28 -0.61 4.37
C ASP A 10 -13.77 -0.79 5.81
N GLY A 11 -13.40 0.31 6.47
CA GLY A 11 -13.11 0.33 7.92
C GLY A 11 -11.67 0.01 8.36
N PHE A 12 -10.73 -0.22 7.42
CA PHE A 12 -9.32 -0.39 7.77
C PHE A 12 -8.66 0.94 8.15
N VAL A 13 -8.13 1.01 9.37
CA VAL A 13 -7.29 2.12 9.85
C VAL A 13 -5.93 1.99 9.19
N ARG A 14 -5.65 2.87 8.24
CA ARG A 14 -4.41 2.90 7.47
C ARG A 14 -3.92 4.33 7.33
N PRO A 15 -2.61 4.54 7.09
CA PRO A 15 -2.15 5.86 6.69
C PRO A 15 -2.74 6.22 5.32
N ALA A 16 -3.29 7.41 5.23
CA ALA A 16 -3.76 8.01 4.00
C ALA A 16 -3.44 9.51 4.03
N PRO A 17 -3.15 10.13 2.88
CA PRO A 17 -2.96 11.56 2.79
C PRO A 17 -4.28 12.29 3.06
N ALA A 18 -4.18 13.57 3.44
CA ALA A 18 -5.37 14.39 3.63
C ALA A 18 -6.19 14.47 2.34
N ASN A 19 -7.52 14.52 2.46
CA ASN A 19 -8.46 14.61 1.33
C ASN A 19 -8.34 13.47 0.30
N ALA A 20 -7.75 12.33 0.66
CA ALA A 20 -7.63 11.18 -0.22
C ALA A 20 -9.01 10.65 -0.66
N THR A 21 -9.16 10.45 -1.96
CA THR A 21 -10.31 9.76 -2.56
C THR A 21 -9.88 8.35 -2.93
N THR A 22 -10.56 7.33 -2.39
CA THR A 22 -10.26 5.94 -2.75
C THR A 22 -10.72 5.66 -4.18
N ALA A 23 -9.78 5.25 -5.03
CA ALA A 23 -10.02 4.86 -6.42
C ALA A 23 -10.23 3.34 -6.55
N LEU A 24 -9.48 2.56 -5.76
CA LEU A 24 -9.57 1.10 -5.71
C LEU A 24 -9.38 0.62 -4.27
N SER A 25 -10.18 -0.35 -3.85
CA SER A 25 -10.03 -1.03 -2.57
C SER A 25 -10.38 -2.50 -2.74
N CYS A 26 -9.37 -3.35 -2.59
CA CYS A 26 -9.47 -4.78 -2.78
C CYS A 26 -8.81 -5.51 -1.60
N ASN A 27 -9.56 -6.41 -0.99
CA ASN A 27 -9.10 -7.31 0.05
C ASN A 27 -9.21 -8.75 -0.45
N TRP A 28 -8.07 -9.39 -0.62
CA TRP A 28 -7.95 -10.77 -1.05
C TRP A 28 -7.61 -11.65 0.15
N ILE A 29 -8.52 -12.53 0.52
CA ILE A 29 -8.31 -13.45 1.65
C ILE A 29 -8.32 -14.87 1.12
N GLN A 30 -7.33 -15.66 1.52
CA GLN A 30 -7.25 -17.11 1.34
C GLN A 30 -7.39 -17.74 2.72
N GLU A 31 -8.63 -17.81 3.21
CA GLU A 31 -8.96 -18.37 4.53
C GLU A 31 -8.02 -17.82 5.64
N GLU A 32 -7.61 -18.66 6.60
CA GLU A 32 -6.62 -18.32 7.65
C GLU A 32 -5.16 -18.48 7.16
N ALA A 33 -4.94 -18.72 5.87
CA ALA A 33 -3.63 -19.06 5.32
C ALA A 33 -2.86 -17.83 4.83
N ALA A 34 -3.51 -16.90 4.13
CA ALA A 34 -2.88 -15.67 3.62
C ALA A 34 -3.91 -14.57 3.33
N ALA A 35 -3.46 -13.31 3.38
CA ALA A 35 -4.28 -12.15 3.02
C ALA A 35 -3.46 -11.07 2.31
N VAL A 36 -4.10 -10.34 1.41
CA VAL A 36 -3.57 -9.16 0.73
C VAL A 36 -4.63 -8.08 0.69
N LEU A 37 -4.36 -6.95 1.33
CA LEU A 37 -5.16 -5.74 1.23
C LEU A 37 -4.43 -4.72 0.36
N LEU A 38 -5.03 -4.32 -0.76
CA LEU A 38 -4.54 -3.26 -1.64
C LEU A 38 -5.57 -2.13 -1.69
N ILE A 39 -5.12 -0.91 -1.43
CA ILE A 39 -5.94 0.28 -1.58
C ILE A 39 -5.18 1.34 -2.35
N VAL A 40 -5.75 1.80 -3.47
CA VAL A 40 -5.23 2.91 -4.25
C VAL A 40 -6.12 4.11 -4.03
N SER A 41 -5.52 5.22 -3.65
CA SER A 41 -6.19 6.50 -3.43
C SER A 41 -5.50 7.61 -4.21
N THR A 42 -6.25 8.65 -4.55
CA THR A 42 -5.74 9.86 -5.18
C THR A 42 -5.95 11.05 -4.25
N ALA A 43 -4.97 11.95 -4.19
CA ALA A 43 -5.04 13.23 -3.49
C ALA A 43 -4.25 14.30 -4.28
N SER A 44 -4.17 15.53 -3.77
CA SER A 44 -3.25 16.51 -4.37
C SER A 44 -1.79 16.10 -4.13
N ASP A 45 -0.88 16.50 -5.01
CA ASP A 45 0.56 16.24 -4.84
C ASP A 45 1.10 16.76 -3.49
N ALA A 46 0.58 17.91 -3.05
CA ALA A 46 0.93 18.50 -1.76
C ALA A 46 0.46 17.61 -0.60
N ASP A 47 -0.76 17.08 -0.67
CA ASP A 47 -1.29 16.17 0.36
C ASP A 47 -0.55 14.84 0.39
N VAL A 48 -0.19 14.28 -0.78
CA VAL A 48 0.62 13.05 -0.88
C VAL A 48 2.00 13.28 -0.27
N THR A 49 2.67 14.37 -0.64
CA THR A 49 4.00 14.73 -0.11
C THR A 49 3.96 14.91 1.41
N ALA A 50 2.95 15.62 1.93
CA ALA A 50 2.75 15.80 3.36
C ALA A 50 2.44 14.46 4.07
N GLY A 51 1.64 13.60 3.45
CA GLY A 51 1.34 12.26 3.93
C GLY A 51 2.60 11.41 4.10
N VAL A 52 3.46 11.38 3.06
CA VAL A 52 4.76 10.68 3.09
C VAL A 52 5.65 11.22 4.21
N ALA A 53 5.74 12.54 4.37
CA ALA A 53 6.54 13.15 5.43
C ALA A 53 6.04 12.77 6.84
N GLY A 54 4.73 12.54 7.00
CA GLY A 54 4.11 12.14 8.26
C GLY A 54 4.25 10.64 8.60
N LEU A 55 4.65 9.79 7.64
CA LEU A 55 4.74 8.35 7.84
C LEU A 55 5.80 7.93 8.86
N GLY A 56 6.90 8.69 8.98
CA GLY A 56 7.95 8.41 9.96
C GLY A 56 7.43 8.44 11.41
N ALA A 57 6.51 9.35 11.73
CA ALA A 57 5.89 9.42 13.06
C ALA A 57 4.95 8.22 13.34
N GLN A 58 4.55 7.50 12.30
CA GLN A 58 3.72 6.29 12.36
C GLN A 58 4.54 5.00 12.32
N GLY A 59 5.88 5.12 12.34
CA GLY A 59 6.80 3.99 12.38
C GLY A 59 7.18 3.43 11.01
N TYR A 60 6.97 4.17 9.93
CA TYR A 60 7.40 3.75 8.60
C TYR A 60 8.80 4.29 8.28
N GLU A 61 9.58 3.45 7.59
CA GLU A 61 10.86 3.81 7.02
C GLU A 61 10.69 3.99 5.52
N CYS A 62 10.92 5.23 5.06
CA CYS A 62 10.72 5.63 3.67
C CYS A 62 12.06 5.77 2.94
N GLN A 63 12.10 5.26 1.72
CA GLN A 63 13.22 5.40 0.79
C GLN A 63 12.71 5.62 -0.62
N ALA A 64 13.49 6.33 -1.44
CA ALA A 64 13.24 6.33 -2.88
C ALA A 64 13.51 4.92 -3.40
N ALA A 65 12.57 4.38 -4.18
CA ALA A 65 12.72 3.04 -4.74
C ALA A 65 12.58 3.11 -6.26
N GLU A 66 13.72 2.91 -6.94
CA GLU A 66 13.82 2.96 -8.40
C GLU A 66 12.90 1.93 -9.06
N ASP A 67 12.73 0.74 -8.45
CA ASP A 67 11.84 -0.33 -8.92
C ASP A 67 10.34 0.06 -8.99
N PHE A 68 9.96 1.13 -8.28
CA PHE A 68 8.59 1.67 -8.30
C PHE A 68 8.54 3.06 -8.94
N GLY A 69 9.69 3.65 -9.28
CA GLY A 69 9.81 5.03 -9.70
C GLY A 69 9.18 6.03 -8.73
N ALA A 70 9.06 5.69 -7.45
CA ALA A 70 8.22 6.36 -6.45
C ALA A 70 8.85 6.31 -5.04
N GLN A 71 8.23 7.00 -4.08
CA GLN A 71 8.60 6.81 -2.68
C GLN A 71 8.00 5.51 -2.16
N TYR A 72 8.84 4.65 -1.60
CA TYR A 72 8.46 3.40 -0.95
C TYR A 72 8.67 3.51 0.55
N CYS A 73 7.63 3.28 1.32
CA CYS A 73 7.65 3.31 2.78
C CYS A 73 7.17 1.97 3.32
N VAL A 74 7.93 1.38 4.24
CA VAL A 74 7.55 0.12 4.90
C VAL A 74 7.52 0.32 6.41
N LYS A 75 6.51 -0.25 7.07
CA LYS A 75 6.37 -0.16 8.52
C LYS A 75 7.46 -0.98 9.21
N ALA A 76 8.23 -0.35 10.08
CA ALA A 76 9.23 -1.03 10.88
C ALA A 76 8.58 -1.95 11.92
N GLY A 77 9.23 -3.07 12.23
CA GLY A 77 8.78 -4.00 13.28
C GLY A 77 7.70 -5.00 12.84
N GLY A 78 7.43 -5.13 11.54
CA GLY A 78 6.65 -6.25 11.00
C GLY A 78 7.31 -7.61 11.29
N THR A 79 6.51 -8.68 11.20
CA THR A 79 7.03 -10.06 11.22
C THR A 79 7.51 -10.47 9.83
N ALA A 80 8.21 -11.59 9.71
CA ALA A 80 8.56 -12.16 8.39
C ALA A 80 7.32 -12.52 7.55
N GLU A 81 6.15 -12.55 8.18
CA GLU A 81 4.88 -12.97 7.63
C GLU A 81 3.96 -11.79 7.31
N THR A 82 4.29 -10.57 7.73
CA THR A 82 3.42 -9.40 7.56
C THR A 82 4.17 -8.22 6.98
N GLU A 83 3.69 -7.68 5.87
CA GLU A 83 4.20 -6.44 5.31
C GLU A 83 3.11 -5.36 5.34
N ASP A 84 3.50 -4.14 5.68
CA ASP A 84 2.65 -2.95 5.67
C ASP A 84 3.43 -1.84 4.95
N VAL A 85 2.96 -1.48 3.76
CA VAL A 85 3.71 -0.74 2.76
C VAL A 85 2.87 0.38 2.17
N VAL A 86 3.51 1.52 1.93
CA VAL A 86 3.00 2.61 1.12
C VAL A 86 3.93 2.86 -0.06
N VAL A 87 3.36 2.96 -1.26
CA VAL A 87 4.02 3.49 -2.45
C VAL A 87 3.29 4.75 -2.89
N ALA A 88 4.01 5.86 -3.01
CA ALA A 88 3.39 7.16 -3.28
C ALA A 88 4.18 7.99 -4.27
N ARG A 89 3.47 8.58 -5.24
CA ARG A 89 4.01 9.46 -6.28
C ARG A 89 2.89 10.20 -7.02
N ASP A 90 3.17 11.43 -7.45
CA ASP A 90 2.36 12.22 -8.40
C ASP A 90 0.84 12.15 -8.15
N GLY A 91 0.44 12.44 -6.90
CA GLY A 91 -0.98 12.50 -6.52
C GLY A 91 -1.62 11.14 -6.22
N VAL A 92 -0.88 10.04 -6.34
CA VAL A 92 -1.33 8.68 -6.03
C VAL A 92 -0.71 8.18 -4.73
N TRP A 93 -1.53 7.46 -3.97
CA TRP A 93 -1.16 6.74 -2.77
C TRP A 93 -1.62 5.29 -2.84
N ILE A 94 -0.67 4.37 -2.88
CA ILE A 94 -0.91 2.92 -2.87
C ILE A 94 -0.57 2.42 -1.48
N TYR A 95 -1.55 1.85 -0.79
CA TYR A 95 -1.38 1.15 0.47
C TYR A 95 -1.50 -0.36 0.23
N LEU A 96 -0.54 -1.13 0.74
CA LEU A 96 -0.53 -2.58 0.68
C LEU A 96 -0.26 -3.14 2.08
N GLU A 97 -1.13 -4.04 2.54
CA GLU A 97 -0.89 -4.88 3.70
C GLU A 97 -0.96 -6.35 3.30
N THR A 98 -0.02 -7.18 3.74
CA THR A 98 -0.02 -8.63 3.47
C THR A 98 0.15 -9.43 4.75
N VAL A 99 -0.39 -10.65 4.73
CA VAL A 99 -0.20 -11.67 5.76
C VAL A 99 0.10 -13.00 5.10
N ASN A 100 1.19 -13.66 5.51
CA ASN A 100 1.68 -14.95 5.04
C ASN A 100 1.85 -15.05 3.51
N ILE A 101 2.09 -13.92 2.85
CA ILE A 101 2.32 -13.84 1.40
C ILE A 101 3.20 -12.66 1.04
N ASN A 102 4.15 -12.87 0.13
CA ASN A 102 4.96 -11.80 -0.46
C ASN A 102 4.27 -11.31 -1.74
N ALA A 103 3.75 -10.08 -1.70
CA ALA A 103 3.07 -9.46 -2.83
C ALA A 103 3.91 -8.36 -3.51
N ARG A 104 5.22 -8.27 -3.22
CA ARG A 104 6.08 -7.18 -3.68
C ARG A 104 6.25 -7.13 -5.20
N ALA A 105 6.37 -8.29 -5.85
CA ALA A 105 6.44 -8.36 -7.32
C ALA A 105 5.15 -7.82 -7.97
N TRP A 106 4.00 -8.21 -7.43
CA TRP A 106 2.70 -7.74 -7.89
C TRP A 106 2.49 -6.25 -7.60
N LEU A 107 2.96 -5.74 -6.46
CA LEU A 107 2.96 -4.31 -6.16
C LEU A 107 3.79 -3.51 -7.17
N SER A 108 4.93 -4.05 -7.62
CA SER A 108 5.77 -3.41 -8.65
C SER A 108 5.04 -3.35 -9.99
N GLU A 109 4.38 -4.44 -10.39
CA GLU A 109 3.54 -4.46 -11.61
C GLU A 109 2.35 -3.50 -11.56
N ILE A 110 1.71 -3.33 -10.40
CA ILE A 110 0.63 -2.34 -10.23
C ILE A 110 1.18 -0.93 -10.30
N SER A 111 2.30 -0.68 -9.62
CA SER A 111 2.92 0.65 -9.57
C SER A 111 3.36 1.09 -10.96
N SER A 112 3.96 0.21 -11.77
CA SER A 112 4.30 0.54 -13.16
C SER A 112 3.06 0.85 -13.99
N GLN A 113 1.98 0.06 -13.89
CA GLN A 113 0.74 0.33 -14.62
C GLN A 113 0.06 1.65 -14.25
N ILE A 114 0.29 2.16 -13.03
CA ILE A 114 -0.29 3.43 -12.57
C ILE A 114 0.62 4.62 -12.91
N PHE A 115 1.94 4.44 -12.88
CA PHE A 115 2.92 5.51 -13.01
C PHE A 115 3.59 5.65 -14.38
N ASP A 116 3.45 4.66 -15.28
CA ASP A 116 3.80 4.76 -16.70
C ASP A 116 2.68 5.43 -17.53
#